data_AF-A0A7G7MCD8-F1
#
_entry.id   AF-A0A7G7MCD8-F1
#
_cell.length_a   1.000
_cell.length_b   1.000
_cell.length_c   1.000
_cell.angle_alpha   90.00
_cell.angle_beta   90.00
_cell.angle_gamma   90.00
#
_symmetry.space_group_name_H-M   'P 1'
#
loop_
_entity.id
_entity.type
_entity.pdbx_description
1 polymer ?
#
loop_
_entity_poly.entity_id
_entity_poly.type
_entity_poly.pdbx_seq_one_letter_code
_entity_poly.pdbx_strand_id
1 'polypeptide(L)'
;MAVRGDAGGPRWAAVRHADDHIHIAVVLVRQDDCRRFWPSWDYPRLRATANRIEKRLGLTITAAADGTAAKAPGRGETEKALRQGREPARVELARAVRKAAVASRGVDEFVGALEAAGYVVALRRAPSGDPLGFTVGRRGEVTAAGEQVLYSGSKLAPDLSLPRLMATWRQGSGGREVRAPVDVARIRVDRARGAVRGARRGTGSEEPGEIAHAALDVLTAVSGWSPTLAAAAQEFDRAARSPRGHHVGDYVSGAGLRRVARQLLRQRRTARVSGDPDAASVALAVAVAALLREIALWQREVGRPHQARAADAAATQVGRWVGTWSLKQRDESHQPGLFDHADVGRRPRVGAPAR
;
A
#
# COMPACT_ATOMS: atom_id res chain seq x y z
N MET A 1 -5.30 -4.72 -40.65
CA MET A 1 -4.04 -4.08 -40.18
C MET A 1 -3.16 -3.87 -41.39
N ALA A 2 -2.45 -2.76 -41.48
CA ALA A 2 -1.44 -2.58 -42.52
C ALA A 2 -0.30 -3.59 -42.30
N VAL A 3 0.05 -4.35 -43.33
CA VAL A 3 1.17 -5.29 -43.30
C VAL A 3 2.47 -4.58 -43.65
N ARG A 4 3.62 -5.19 -43.35
CA ARG A 4 4.92 -4.65 -43.75
C ARG A 4 4.95 -4.51 -45.29
N GLY A 5 5.19 -3.30 -45.79
CA GLY A 5 5.19 -3.02 -47.23
C GLY A 5 3.85 -2.56 -47.81
N ASP A 6 2.79 -2.40 -47.00
CA ASP A 6 1.52 -1.80 -47.45
C ASP A 6 1.75 -0.35 -47.91
N ALA A 7 1.70 -0.12 -49.23
CA ALA A 7 1.96 1.18 -49.85
C ALA A 7 0.95 2.27 -49.42
N GLY A 8 -0.29 1.87 -49.10
CA GLY A 8 -1.34 2.74 -48.56
C GLY A 8 -1.33 2.84 -47.03
N GLY A 9 -0.40 2.15 -46.37
CA GLY A 9 -0.29 2.10 -44.91
C GLY A 9 -0.03 3.47 -44.27
N PRO A 10 -0.36 3.65 -42.98
CA PRO A 10 -0.20 4.94 -42.33
C PRO A 10 1.27 5.34 -42.23
N ARG A 11 1.58 6.58 -42.58
CA ARG A 11 2.94 7.13 -42.48
C ARG A 11 3.30 7.43 -41.03
N TRP A 12 4.58 7.28 -40.71
CA TRP A 12 5.11 7.57 -39.39
C TRP A 12 6.53 8.11 -39.51
N ALA A 13 6.96 8.84 -38.48
CA ALA A 13 8.32 9.30 -38.30
C ALA A 13 8.76 9.00 -36.87
N ALA A 14 10.03 8.63 -36.69
CA ALA A 14 10.67 8.56 -35.38
C ALA A 14 11.82 9.57 -35.32
N VAL A 15 11.84 10.34 -34.24
CA VAL A 15 12.83 11.40 -34.00
C VAL A 15 13.46 11.13 -32.64
N ARG A 16 14.78 11.04 -32.57
CA ARG A 16 15.50 11.04 -31.30
C ARG A 16 15.50 12.45 -30.73
N HIS A 17 14.92 12.64 -29.55
CA HIS A 17 14.86 13.96 -28.91
C HIS A 17 16.03 14.14 -27.93
N ALA A 18 16.31 13.13 -27.12
CA ALA A 18 17.40 13.13 -26.16
C ALA A 18 17.98 11.72 -26.01
N ASP A 19 18.96 11.57 -25.12
CA ASP A 19 19.61 10.29 -24.86
C ASP A 19 18.68 9.26 -24.23
N ASP A 20 17.62 9.72 -23.57
CA ASP A 20 16.66 8.89 -22.83
C ASP A 20 15.31 8.71 -23.53
N HIS A 21 15.04 9.40 -24.65
CA HIS A 21 13.76 9.23 -25.35
C HIS A 21 13.75 9.58 -26.85
N ILE A 22 12.82 8.92 -27.54
CA ILE A 22 12.44 9.16 -28.93
C ILE A 22 10.96 9.58 -28.99
N HIS A 23 10.61 10.45 -29.94
CA HIS A 23 9.24 10.71 -30.32
C HIS A 23 8.89 9.88 -31.56
N ILE A 24 7.71 9.25 -31.55
CA ILE A 24 7.15 8.56 -32.70
C ILE A 24 5.83 9.26 -33.04
N ALA A 25 5.75 9.85 -34.23
CA ALA A 25 4.54 10.44 -34.77
C ALA A 25 3.95 9.50 -35.82
N VAL A 26 2.65 9.22 -35.76
CA VAL A 26 1.95 8.33 -36.69
C VAL A 26 0.71 9.04 -37.22
N VAL A 27 0.57 9.08 -38.54
CA VAL A 27 -0.64 9.57 -39.20
C VAL A 27 -1.72 8.49 -39.06
N LEU A 28 -2.92 8.85 -38.60
CA LEU A 28 -4.01 7.89 -38.39
C LEU A 28 -4.94 7.76 -39.61
N VAL A 29 -4.46 8.10 -40.80
CA VAL A 29 -5.21 8.06 -42.05
C VAL A 29 -4.38 7.32 -43.09
N ARG A 30 -5.03 6.44 -43.85
CA ARG A 30 -4.42 5.74 -44.97
C ARG A 30 -4.13 6.69 -46.13
N GLN A 31 -3.16 6.33 -46.96
CA GLN A 31 -2.77 7.18 -48.10
C GLN A 31 -3.51 6.87 -49.39
N ASP A 32 -4.01 5.65 -49.55
CA ASP A 32 -4.66 5.17 -50.77
C ASP A 32 -6.15 5.53 -50.81
N ASP A 33 -6.86 5.30 -49.70
CA ASP A 33 -8.32 5.45 -49.63
C ASP A 33 -8.78 6.56 -48.66
N CYS A 34 -7.84 7.30 -48.07
CA CYS A 34 -8.09 8.32 -47.05
C CYS A 34 -8.89 7.81 -45.83
N ARG A 35 -8.95 6.48 -45.61
CA ARG A 35 -9.71 5.92 -44.50
C ARG A 35 -8.99 6.18 -43.19
N ARG A 36 -9.71 6.83 -42.27
CA ARG A 36 -9.23 7.08 -40.92
C ARG A 36 -9.27 5.81 -40.07
N PHE A 37 -8.20 5.59 -39.33
CA PHE A 37 -8.09 4.60 -38.27
C PHE A 37 -8.43 5.23 -36.92
N TRP A 38 -9.31 4.58 -36.17
CA TRP A 38 -9.67 4.95 -34.81
C TRP A 38 -9.06 3.94 -33.83
N PRO A 39 -7.87 4.23 -33.27
CA PRO A 39 -7.29 3.36 -32.27
C PRO A 39 -8.21 3.24 -31.05
N SER A 40 -8.54 2.00 -30.69
CA SER A 40 -9.17 1.69 -29.41
C SER A 40 -8.17 0.91 -28.55
N TRP A 41 -8.19 1.18 -27.23
CA TRP A 41 -7.28 0.56 -26.26
C TRP A 41 -5.80 0.69 -26.66
N ASP A 42 -5.43 1.81 -27.26
CA ASP A 42 -4.07 2.11 -27.71
C ASP A 42 -3.07 2.11 -26.56
N TYR A 43 -3.35 2.72 -25.41
CA TYR A 43 -2.40 2.74 -24.30
C TYR A 43 -2.02 1.32 -23.80
N PRO A 44 -2.97 0.40 -23.50
CA PRO A 44 -2.60 -0.96 -23.12
C PRO A 44 -1.96 -1.77 -24.25
N ARG A 45 -2.41 -1.59 -25.50
CA ARG A 45 -1.81 -2.24 -26.67
C ARG A 45 -0.38 -1.76 -26.93
N LEU A 46 -0.12 -0.48 -26.75
CA LEU A 46 1.20 0.13 -26.84
C LEU A 46 2.11 -0.43 -25.74
N ARG A 47 1.62 -0.50 -24.48
CA ARG A 47 2.38 -1.13 -23.39
C ARG A 47 2.70 -2.60 -23.69
N ALA A 48 1.73 -3.40 -24.14
CA ALA A 48 1.96 -4.79 -24.51
C ALA A 48 2.97 -4.93 -25.68
N THR A 49 3.02 -3.94 -26.58
CA THR A 49 4.00 -3.88 -27.66
C THR A 49 5.38 -3.49 -27.14
N ALA A 50 5.47 -2.50 -26.26
CA ALA A 50 6.70 -2.10 -25.59
C ALA A 50 7.32 -3.27 -24.81
N ASN A 51 6.53 -3.99 -24.00
CA ASN A 51 7.02 -5.16 -23.26
C ASN A 51 7.57 -6.27 -24.18
N ARG A 52 6.98 -6.46 -25.37
CA ARG A 52 7.52 -7.40 -26.38
C ARG A 52 8.86 -6.93 -26.95
N ILE A 53 8.99 -5.64 -27.21
CA ILE A 53 10.24 -5.03 -27.69
C ILE A 53 11.32 -5.11 -26.60
N GLU A 54 10.99 -4.73 -25.36
CA GLU A 54 11.87 -4.81 -24.20
C GLU A 54 12.40 -6.24 -24.02
N LYS A 55 11.52 -7.25 -24.05
CA LYS A 55 11.92 -8.66 -23.96
C LYS A 55 12.84 -9.07 -25.12
N ARG A 56 12.51 -8.69 -26.36
CA ARG A 56 13.30 -9.02 -27.55
C ARG A 56 14.70 -8.40 -27.50
N LEU A 57 14.81 -7.21 -26.92
CA LEU A 57 16.06 -6.45 -26.84
C LEU A 57 16.83 -6.68 -25.53
N GLY A 58 16.36 -7.55 -24.64
CA GLY A 58 17.00 -7.78 -23.33
C GLY A 58 16.95 -6.57 -22.39
N LEU A 59 16.01 -5.65 -22.58
CA LEU A 59 15.85 -4.47 -21.74
C LEU A 59 15.10 -4.78 -20.44
N THR A 60 15.18 -3.85 -19.49
CA THR A 60 14.34 -3.89 -18.29
C THR A 60 12.87 -3.85 -18.68
N ILE A 61 12.18 -4.97 -18.49
CA ILE A 61 10.75 -5.08 -18.76
C ILE A 61 10.01 -4.12 -17.82
N THR A 62 9.13 -3.30 -18.39
CA THR A 62 8.30 -2.35 -17.64
C THR A 62 6.97 -2.98 -17.23
N ALA A 63 6.36 -2.41 -16.19
CA ALA A 63 5.11 -2.92 -15.63
C ALA A 63 3.98 -2.91 -16.67
N ALA A 64 3.16 -3.97 -16.67
CA ALA A 64 2.00 -4.08 -17.55
C ALA A 64 0.96 -2.99 -17.26
N ALA A 65 0.15 -2.65 -18.26
CA ALA A 65 -0.98 -1.72 -18.13
C ALA A 65 -2.22 -2.46 -17.59
N ASP A 66 -2.13 -3.02 -16.39
CA ASP A 66 -3.21 -3.80 -15.77
C ASP A 66 -4.33 -2.95 -15.15
N GLY A 67 -4.16 -1.62 -15.15
CA GLY A 67 -5.17 -0.67 -14.69
C GLY A 67 -5.41 -0.69 -13.18
N THR A 68 -4.57 -1.38 -12.40
CA THR A 68 -4.75 -1.54 -10.94
C THR A 68 -4.04 -0.48 -10.11
N ALA A 69 -3.11 0.25 -10.72
CA ALA A 69 -2.28 1.19 -9.99
C ALA A 69 -3.05 2.44 -9.52
N ALA A 70 -2.67 2.94 -8.35
CA ALA A 70 -3.00 4.28 -7.92
C ALA A 70 -2.61 5.29 -9.01
N LYS A 71 -3.43 6.31 -9.20
CA LYS A 71 -3.16 7.30 -10.24
C LYS A 71 -2.00 8.18 -9.80
N ALA A 72 -0.96 8.28 -10.63
CA ALA A 72 0.15 9.18 -10.38
C ALA A 72 -0.34 10.64 -10.34
N PRO A 73 0.25 11.50 -9.50
CA PRO A 73 -0.04 12.93 -9.54
C PRO A 73 0.38 13.51 -10.89
N GLY A 74 -0.40 14.47 -11.39
CA GLY A 74 -0.05 15.19 -12.61
C GLY A 74 1.12 16.15 -12.38
N ARG A 75 1.66 16.72 -13.46
CA ARG A 75 2.71 17.74 -13.39
C ARG A 75 2.29 18.93 -12.52
N GLY A 76 1.14 19.54 -12.81
CA GLY A 76 0.66 20.69 -12.04
C GLY A 76 0.35 20.37 -10.56
N GLU A 77 -0.10 19.14 -10.27
CA GLU A 77 -0.30 18.67 -8.89
C GLU A 77 1.05 18.57 -8.16
N THR A 78 2.07 18.05 -8.84
CA THR A 78 3.43 17.91 -8.31
C THR A 78 4.09 19.27 -8.09
N GLU A 79 4.02 20.17 -9.06
CA GLU A 79 4.57 21.53 -8.96
C GLU A 79 3.87 22.34 -7.86
N LYS A 80 2.54 22.22 -7.72
CA LYS A 80 1.81 22.83 -6.60
C LYS A 80 2.28 22.28 -5.25
N ALA A 81 2.41 20.96 -5.14
CA ALA A 81 2.85 20.30 -3.92
C ALA A 81 4.26 20.76 -3.51
N LEU A 82 5.19 20.84 -4.47
CA LEU A 82 6.54 21.36 -4.28
C LEU A 82 6.53 22.81 -3.78
N ARG A 83 5.76 23.71 -4.41
CA ARG A 83 5.65 25.11 -3.96
C ARG A 83 5.11 25.25 -2.54
N GLN A 84 4.27 24.32 -2.11
CA GLN A 84 3.65 24.33 -0.78
C GLN A 84 4.47 23.58 0.28
N GLY A 85 5.59 22.93 -0.10
CA GLY A 85 6.35 22.08 0.81
C GLY A 85 5.55 20.87 1.32
N ARG A 86 4.59 20.37 0.54
CA ARG A 86 3.69 19.27 0.91
C ARG A 86 3.78 18.13 -0.08
N GLU A 87 3.35 16.95 0.33
CA GLU A 87 3.12 15.82 -0.57
C GLU A 87 1.92 16.12 -1.51
N PRO A 88 1.90 15.63 -2.76
CA PRO A 88 0.73 15.74 -3.64
C PRO A 88 -0.55 15.23 -2.97
N ALA A 89 -1.63 16.01 -3.11
CA ALA A 89 -2.89 15.77 -2.40
C ALA A 89 -3.42 14.35 -2.63
N ARG A 90 -3.35 13.84 -3.87
CA ARG A 90 -3.82 12.50 -4.21
C ARG A 90 -3.08 11.38 -3.46
N VAL A 91 -1.78 11.55 -3.22
CA VAL A 91 -0.97 10.52 -2.54
C VAL A 91 -1.33 10.48 -1.05
N GLU A 92 -1.45 11.65 -0.42
CA GLU A 92 -1.92 11.75 0.97
C GLU A 92 -3.35 11.19 1.11
N LEU A 93 -4.27 11.64 0.25
CA LEU A 93 -5.67 11.24 0.29
C LEU A 93 -5.84 9.73 0.04
N ALA A 94 -5.09 9.13 -0.88
CA ALA A 94 -5.12 7.67 -1.08
C ALA A 94 -4.70 6.92 0.19
N ARG A 95 -3.66 7.38 0.89
CA ARG A 95 -3.20 6.82 2.16
C ARG A 95 -4.26 6.96 3.26
N ALA A 96 -4.86 8.14 3.38
CA ALA A 96 -5.91 8.42 4.36
C ALA A 96 -7.18 7.60 4.12
N VAL A 97 -7.66 7.55 2.88
CA VAL A 97 -8.82 6.76 2.46
C VAL A 97 -8.60 5.28 2.72
N ARG A 98 -7.43 4.74 2.38
CA ARG A 98 -7.14 3.33 2.67
C ARG A 98 -7.17 3.03 4.16
N LYS A 99 -6.51 3.87 4.97
CA LYS A 99 -6.52 3.72 6.43
C LYS A 99 -7.93 3.79 7.02
N ALA A 100 -8.75 4.72 6.54
CA ALA A 100 -10.15 4.83 6.93
C ALA A 100 -10.94 3.57 6.52
N ALA A 101 -10.79 3.12 5.28
CA ALA A 101 -11.47 1.94 4.76
C ALA A 101 -11.13 0.67 5.55
N VAL A 102 -9.86 0.48 5.94
CA VAL A 102 -9.43 -0.65 6.77
C VAL A 102 -10.07 -0.58 8.16
N ALA A 103 -10.24 0.61 8.73
CA ALA A 103 -10.79 0.79 10.08
C ALA A 103 -12.33 0.60 10.15
N SER A 104 -13.01 0.61 9.02
CA SER A 104 -14.47 0.70 8.92
C SER A 104 -15.14 -0.62 8.50
N ARG A 105 -16.42 -0.75 8.84
CA ARG A 105 -17.31 -1.86 8.43
C ARG A 105 -18.42 -1.43 7.48
N GLY A 106 -18.49 -0.14 7.17
CA GLY A 106 -19.59 0.43 6.43
C GLY A 106 -19.32 1.88 6.09
N VAL A 107 -20.23 2.44 5.30
CA VAL A 107 -20.11 3.79 4.75
C VAL A 107 -20.04 4.84 5.85
N ASP A 108 -20.89 4.74 6.87
CA ASP A 108 -20.97 5.76 7.93
C ASP A 108 -19.71 5.79 8.80
N GLU A 109 -19.22 4.62 9.23
CA GLU A 109 -17.93 4.53 9.93
C GLU A 109 -16.76 5.03 9.07
N PHE A 110 -16.82 4.83 7.76
CA PHE A 110 -15.79 5.28 6.81
C PHE A 110 -15.78 6.80 6.65
N VAL A 111 -16.95 7.41 6.46
CA VAL A 111 -17.10 8.87 6.38
C VAL A 111 -16.66 9.51 7.70
N GLY A 112 -17.17 9.04 8.83
CA GLY A 112 -16.80 9.56 10.15
C GLY A 112 -15.30 9.42 10.45
N ALA A 113 -14.66 8.33 10.00
CA ALA A 113 -13.22 8.16 10.16
C ALA A 113 -12.38 9.16 9.34
N LEU A 114 -12.84 9.55 8.15
CA LEU A 114 -12.19 10.56 7.31
C LEU A 114 -12.41 11.98 7.85
N GLU A 115 -13.63 12.30 8.27
CA GLU A 115 -13.98 13.60 8.85
C GLU A 115 -13.23 13.85 10.17
N ALA A 116 -13.16 12.83 11.03
CA ALA A 116 -12.36 12.88 12.26
C ALA A 116 -10.85 13.04 11.99
N ALA A 117 -10.38 12.61 10.82
CA ALA A 117 -9.00 12.85 10.37
C ALA A 117 -8.80 14.22 9.71
N GLY A 118 -9.83 15.08 9.69
CA GLY A 118 -9.76 16.46 9.19
C GLY A 118 -10.06 16.62 7.70
N TYR A 119 -10.51 15.56 7.03
CA TYR A 119 -10.87 15.62 5.61
C TYR A 119 -12.31 16.10 5.40
N VAL A 120 -12.57 16.64 4.20
CA VAL A 120 -13.92 16.92 3.71
C VAL A 120 -14.34 15.74 2.85
N VAL A 121 -15.53 15.19 3.11
CA VAL A 121 -16.07 14.04 2.38
C VAL A 121 -17.47 14.39 1.87
N ALA A 122 -17.75 14.03 0.62
CA ALA A 122 -19.09 14.14 0.07
C ALA A 122 -19.51 12.80 -0.56
N LEU A 123 -20.65 12.28 -0.14
CA LEU A 123 -21.25 11.08 -0.72
C LEU A 123 -22.10 11.45 -1.94
N ARG A 124 -21.92 10.69 -3.02
CA ARG A 124 -22.84 10.68 -4.16
C ARG A 124 -23.85 9.56 -3.94
N ARG A 125 -25.15 9.89 -3.90
CA ARG A 125 -26.23 8.93 -3.70
C ARG A 125 -27.09 8.78 -4.96
N ALA A 126 -27.71 7.62 -5.11
CA ALA A 126 -28.78 7.38 -6.07
C ALA A 126 -30.07 8.07 -5.62
N PRO A 127 -31.09 8.20 -6.49
CA PRO A 127 -32.42 8.64 -6.08
C PRO A 127 -33.05 7.79 -4.96
N SER A 128 -32.67 6.51 -4.87
CA SER A 128 -33.07 5.61 -3.76
C SER A 128 -32.43 5.96 -2.40
N GLY A 129 -31.43 6.84 -2.37
CA GLY A 129 -30.60 7.13 -1.20
C GLY A 129 -29.34 6.25 -1.10
N ASP A 130 -29.22 5.21 -1.92
CA ASP A 130 -28.08 4.29 -1.89
C ASP A 130 -26.77 5.01 -2.27
N PRO A 131 -25.67 4.79 -1.53
CA PRO A 131 -24.42 5.47 -1.82
C PRO A 131 -23.73 4.86 -3.06
N LEU A 132 -23.53 5.66 -4.10
CA LEU A 132 -22.93 5.29 -5.37
C LEU A 132 -21.43 5.62 -5.46
N GLY A 133 -20.95 6.52 -4.63
CA GLY A 133 -19.57 7.00 -4.65
C GLY A 133 -19.29 7.98 -3.53
N PHE A 134 -18.02 8.32 -3.37
CA PHE A 134 -17.61 9.41 -2.51
C PHE A 134 -16.53 10.23 -3.19
N THR A 135 -16.41 11.47 -2.73
CA THR A 135 -15.27 12.34 -3.01
C THR A 135 -14.67 12.80 -1.70
N VAL A 136 -13.36 13.05 -1.70
CA VAL A 136 -12.61 13.47 -0.52
C VAL A 136 -11.62 14.56 -0.88
N GLY A 137 -11.39 15.51 0.03
CA GLY A 137 -10.44 16.59 -0.13
C GLY A 137 -9.85 17.06 1.19
N ARG A 138 -8.77 17.83 1.10
CA ARG A 138 -8.19 18.54 2.25
C ARG A 138 -9.09 19.73 2.58
N ARG A 139 -9.40 19.91 3.87
CA ARG A 139 -10.18 21.05 4.33
C ARG A 139 -9.49 22.37 3.97
N GLY A 140 -10.25 23.30 3.40
CA GLY A 140 -9.76 24.63 3.01
C GLY A 140 -8.96 24.67 1.70
N GLU A 141 -8.75 23.54 1.02
CA GLU A 141 -8.11 23.53 -0.28
C GLU A 141 -9.15 23.78 -1.38
N VAL A 142 -9.14 25.00 -1.94
CA VAL A 142 -10.09 25.44 -2.95
C VAL A 142 -9.44 25.73 -4.31
N THR A 143 -10.22 25.72 -5.37
CA THR A 143 -9.84 26.18 -6.71
C THR A 143 -9.78 27.71 -6.75
N ALA A 144 -9.30 28.28 -7.87
CA ALA A 144 -9.35 29.73 -8.08
C ALA A 144 -10.78 30.31 -8.06
N ALA A 145 -11.79 29.48 -8.34
CA ALA A 145 -13.20 29.83 -8.25
C ALA A 145 -13.79 29.68 -6.83
N GLY A 146 -12.97 29.32 -5.83
CA GLY A 146 -13.42 29.11 -4.45
C GLY A 146 -14.08 27.75 -4.19
N GLU A 147 -14.10 26.85 -5.17
CA GLU A 147 -14.72 25.52 -5.02
C GLU A 147 -13.77 24.56 -4.31
N GLN A 148 -14.29 23.72 -3.41
CA GLN A 148 -13.50 22.70 -2.73
C GLN A 148 -12.86 21.72 -3.74
N VAL A 149 -11.54 21.54 -3.65
CA VAL A 149 -10.82 20.55 -4.46
C VAL A 149 -11.11 19.16 -3.89
N LEU A 150 -11.74 18.32 -4.71
CA LEU A 150 -12.20 16.98 -4.33
C LEU A 150 -11.71 15.92 -5.30
N TYR A 151 -11.41 14.73 -4.77
CA TYR A 151 -10.99 13.56 -5.54
C TYR A 151 -11.97 12.42 -5.30
N SER A 152 -12.49 11.81 -6.36
CA SER A 152 -13.27 10.57 -6.20
C SER A 152 -12.36 9.41 -5.81
N GLY A 153 -12.87 8.46 -5.04
CA GLY A 153 -12.10 7.27 -4.63
C GLY A 153 -11.45 6.54 -5.81
N SER A 154 -12.18 6.35 -6.92
CA SER A 154 -11.65 5.71 -8.13
C SER A 154 -10.57 6.53 -8.86
N LYS A 155 -10.49 7.84 -8.63
CA LYS A 155 -9.41 8.72 -9.13
C LYS A 155 -8.19 8.73 -8.20
N LEU A 156 -8.33 8.29 -6.96
CA LEU A 156 -7.19 8.02 -6.07
C LEU A 156 -6.55 6.68 -6.45
N ALA A 157 -7.34 5.60 -6.38
CA ALA A 157 -6.95 4.29 -6.85
C ALA A 157 -8.18 3.44 -7.22
N PRO A 158 -8.07 2.50 -8.17
CA PRO A 158 -9.20 1.69 -8.61
C PRO A 158 -9.90 0.93 -7.47
N ASP A 159 -9.14 0.34 -6.55
CA ASP A 159 -9.62 -0.39 -5.37
C ASP A 159 -10.37 0.49 -4.37
N LEU A 160 -10.11 1.80 -4.37
CA LEU A 160 -10.74 2.77 -3.46
C LEU A 160 -12.10 3.29 -3.95
N SER A 161 -12.69 2.69 -4.98
CA SER A 161 -14.07 3.00 -5.36
C SER A 161 -15.07 2.51 -4.29
N LEU A 162 -16.13 3.28 -4.02
CA LEU A 162 -17.10 2.91 -2.98
C LEU A 162 -17.71 1.50 -3.15
N PRO A 163 -18.12 1.07 -4.35
CA PRO A 163 -18.66 -0.29 -4.52
C PRO A 163 -17.67 -1.39 -4.13
N ARG A 164 -16.37 -1.19 -4.40
CA ARG A 164 -15.32 -2.15 -3.99
C ARG A 164 -15.10 -2.15 -2.49
N LEU A 165 -15.07 -0.97 -1.86
CA LEU A 165 -14.98 -0.88 -0.39
C LEU A 165 -16.16 -1.57 0.29
N MET A 166 -17.39 -1.37 -0.22
CA MET A 166 -18.59 -2.03 0.28
C MET A 166 -18.53 -3.55 0.14
N ALA A 167 -18.05 -4.07 -1.00
CA ALA A 167 -17.83 -5.51 -1.17
C ALA A 167 -16.84 -6.07 -0.14
N THR A 168 -15.74 -5.34 0.10
CA THR A 168 -14.74 -5.68 1.11
C THR A 168 -15.30 -5.69 2.53
N TRP A 169 -16.16 -4.73 2.88
CA TRP A 169 -16.78 -4.66 4.20
C TRP A 169 -17.80 -5.77 4.46
N ARG A 170 -18.57 -6.17 3.44
CA ARG A 170 -19.54 -7.28 3.52
C ARG A 170 -18.88 -8.62 3.85
N GLN A 171 -17.65 -8.84 3.42
CA GLN A 171 -16.87 -10.06 3.76
C GLN A 171 -16.32 -10.03 5.20
N GLY A 172 -16.18 -8.84 5.78
CA GLY A 172 -15.55 -8.63 7.09
C GLY A 172 -16.53 -8.54 8.28
N SER A 173 -17.84 -8.54 8.02
CA SER A 173 -18.90 -8.35 9.02
C SER A 173 -19.20 -9.60 9.86
N GLY A 174 -18.70 -10.78 9.47
CA GLY A 174 -18.82 -12.02 10.24
C GLY A 174 -17.83 -12.12 11.41
N GLY A 175 -18.33 -11.98 12.63
CA GLY A 175 -17.65 -12.37 13.87
C GLY A 175 -17.54 -11.27 14.93
N ARG A 176 -17.71 -11.65 16.21
CA ARG A 176 -17.57 -10.74 17.36
C ARG A 176 -16.12 -10.30 17.50
N GLU A 177 -15.90 -8.98 17.47
CA GLU A 177 -14.57 -8.38 17.57
C GLU A 177 -14.16 -8.26 19.05
N VAL A 178 -13.52 -9.31 19.56
CA VAL A 178 -12.77 -9.20 20.82
C VAL A 178 -11.45 -8.51 20.52
N ARG A 179 -10.96 -7.61 21.39
CA ARG A 179 -9.62 -7.01 21.25
C ARG A 179 -8.58 -8.14 21.27
N ALA A 180 -8.03 -8.49 20.11
CA ALA A 180 -7.10 -9.61 20.00
C ALA A 180 -5.69 -9.16 20.42
N PRO A 181 -4.98 -9.95 21.24
CA PRO A 181 -3.56 -9.76 21.49
C PRO A 181 -2.73 -9.82 20.18
N VAL A 182 -1.58 -9.15 20.17
CA VAL A 182 -0.64 -9.18 19.04
C VAL A 182 -0.19 -10.62 18.71
N ASP A 183 -0.13 -11.52 19.69
CA ASP A 183 0.15 -12.94 19.46
C ASP A 183 -0.91 -13.66 18.61
N VAL A 184 -2.19 -13.32 18.82
CA VAL A 184 -3.28 -13.86 17.99
C VAL A 184 -3.15 -13.33 16.56
N ALA A 185 -2.76 -12.07 16.40
CA ALA A 185 -2.47 -11.50 15.08
C ALA A 185 -1.34 -12.27 14.37
N ARG A 186 -0.25 -12.60 15.07
CA ARG A 186 0.86 -13.38 14.55
C ARG A 186 0.41 -14.76 14.04
N ILE A 187 -0.36 -15.49 14.85
CA ILE A 187 -0.89 -16.82 14.46
C ILE A 187 -1.73 -16.75 13.18
N ARG A 188 -2.55 -15.70 13.02
CA ARG A 188 -3.35 -15.49 11.81
C ARG A 188 -2.49 -15.21 10.59
N VAL A 189 -1.43 -14.42 10.75
CA VAL A 189 -0.44 -14.16 9.69
C VAL A 189 0.29 -15.45 9.28
N ASP A 190 0.72 -16.26 10.24
CA ASP A 190 1.37 -17.55 9.97
C ASP A 190 0.45 -18.53 9.23
N ARG A 191 -0.83 -18.58 9.60
CA ARG A 191 -1.85 -19.37 8.87
C ARG A 191 -2.04 -18.89 7.44
N ALA A 192 -2.17 -17.59 7.23
CA ALA A 192 -2.27 -17.02 5.88
C ALA A 192 -1.04 -17.33 5.03
N ARG A 193 0.15 -17.29 5.63
CA ARG A 193 1.40 -17.70 4.98
C ARG A 193 1.38 -19.20 4.59
N GLY A 194 0.85 -20.05 5.47
CA GLY A 194 0.61 -21.47 5.17
C GLY A 194 -0.37 -21.68 4.01
N ALA A 195 -1.43 -20.89 3.94
CA ALA A 195 -2.41 -20.95 2.85
C ALA A 195 -1.80 -20.55 1.49
N VAL A 196 -0.97 -19.49 1.44
CA VAL A 196 -0.24 -19.13 0.20
C VAL A 196 0.70 -20.26 -0.23
N ARG A 197 1.43 -20.88 0.72
CA ARG A 197 2.25 -22.07 0.42
C ARG A 197 1.44 -23.22 -0.15
N GLY A 198 0.29 -23.53 0.45
CA GLY A 198 -0.60 -24.59 -0.02
C GLY A 198 -1.11 -24.33 -1.43
N ALA A 199 -1.52 -23.09 -1.73
CA ALA A 199 -1.96 -22.69 -3.06
C ALA A 199 -0.84 -22.83 -4.11
N ARG A 200 0.40 -22.43 -3.79
CA ARG A 200 1.58 -22.65 -4.65
C ARG A 200 1.85 -24.13 -4.95
N ARG A 201 1.53 -25.02 -4.01
CA ARG A 201 1.67 -26.49 -4.15
C ARG A 201 0.47 -27.16 -4.83
N GLY A 202 -0.57 -26.40 -5.20
CA GLY A 202 -1.79 -26.94 -5.77
C GLY A 202 -2.72 -27.66 -4.77
N THR A 203 -2.49 -27.50 -3.47
CA THR A 203 -3.26 -28.17 -2.40
C THR A 203 -4.17 -27.22 -1.61
N GLY A 204 -4.25 -25.95 -1.99
CA GLY A 204 -4.96 -24.90 -1.26
C GLY A 204 -6.32 -24.56 -1.86
N SER A 205 -7.31 -24.33 -1.00
CA SER A 205 -8.63 -23.78 -1.37
C SER A 205 -8.73 -22.25 -1.22
N GLU A 206 -7.69 -21.63 -0.65
CA GLU A 206 -7.60 -20.19 -0.42
C GLU A 206 -7.05 -19.48 -1.68
N GLU A 207 -7.46 -18.23 -1.89
CA GLU A 207 -7.00 -17.41 -3.02
C GLU A 207 -5.84 -16.49 -2.57
N PRO A 208 -4.61 -16.67 -3.11
CA PRO A 208 -3.47 -15.88 -2.66
C PRO A 208 -3.58 -14.38 -2.96
N GLY A 209 -4.34 -13.98 -3.98
CA GLY A 209 -4.62 -12.58 -4.27
C GLY A 209 -5.39 -11.87 -3.14
N GLU A 210 -6.40 -12.52 -2.56
CA GLU A 210 -7.18 -12.03 -1.43
C GLU A 210 -6.34 -11.99 -0.16
N ILE A 211 -5.47 -12.98 0.04
CA ILE A 211 -4.47 -12.95 1.13
C ILE A 211 -3.51 -11.77 0.94
N ALA A 212 -3.02 -11.54 -0.29
CA ALA A 212 -2.15 -10.40 -0.59
C ALA A 212 -2.86 -9.07 -0.35
N HIS A 213 -4.13 -8.94 -0.75
CA HIS A 213 -4.91 -7.75 -0.47
C HIS A 213 -5.11 -7.54 1.03
N ALA A 214 -5.48 -8.57 1.79
CA ALA A 214 -5.66 -8.46 3.24
C ALA A 214 -4.33 -8.26 4.00
N ALA A 215 -3.20 -8.71 3.45
CA ALA A 215 -1.87 -8.43 4.01
C ALA A 215 -1.52 -6.93 3.93
N LEU A 216 -1.98 -6.23 2.89
CA LEU A 216 -1.85 -4.78 2.77
C LEU A 216 -2.67 -4.05 3.85
N ASP A 217 -3.82 -4.58 4.27
CA ASP A 217 -4.60 -4.03 5.38
C ASP A 217 -3.80 -4.12 6.70
N VAL A 218 -3.14 -5.26 6.94
CA VAL A 218 -2.26 -5.44 8.12
C VAL A 218 -1.08 -4.47 8.06
N LEU A 219 -0.41 -4.32 6.91
CA LEU A 219 0.65 -3.34 6.72
C LEU A 219 0.15 -1.89 6.93
N THR A 220 -1.05 -1.58 6.45
CA THR A 220 -1.69 -0.28 6.66
C THR A 220 -1.95 -0.03 8.16
N ALA A 221 -2.35 -1.06 8.91
CA ALA A 221 -2.58 -0.95 10.34
C ALA A 221 -1.30 -0.65 11.13
N VAL A 222 -0.18 -1.31 10.79
CA VAL A 222 1.12 -1.12 11.46
C VAL A 222 1.93 0.05 10.88
N SER A 223 1.50 0.63 9.76
CA SER A 223 2.22 1.71 9.06
C SER A 223 2.56 2.91 9.94
N GLY A 224 1.75 3.20 10.95
CA GLY A 224 2.03 4.33 11.83
C GLY A 224 2.83 4.00 13.09
N TRP A 225 3.41 2.80 13.20
CA TRP A 225 4.41 2.51 14.23
C TRP A 225 5.79 3.07 13.85
N SER A 226 6.08 3.22 12.55
CA SER A 226 7.34 3.78 12.07
C SER A 226 7.22 4.22 10.60
N PRO A 227 7.93 5.30 10.19
CA PRO A 227 8.07 5.66 8.77
C PRO A 227 8.55 4.51 7.88
N THR A 228 9.40 3.62 8.40
CA THR A 228 9.88 2.44 7.65
C THR A 228 8.76 1.46 7.32
N LEU A 229 7.82 1.25 8.26
CA LEU A 229 6.64 0.42 8.01
C LEU A 229 5.62 1.12 7.10
N ALA A 230 5.52 2.44 7.16
CA ALA A 230 4.74 3.20 6.19
C ALA A 230 5.28 3.05 4.77
N ALA A 231 6.60 3.10 4.58
CA ALA A 231 7.24 2.84 3.30
C ALA A 231 7.01 1.40 2.82
N ALA A 232 7.08 0.42 3.74
CA ALA A 232 6.78 -0.97 3.41
C ALA A 232 5.34 -1.16 2.89
N ALA A 233 4.35 -0.50 3.49
CA ALA A 233 2.96 -0.55 3.03
C ALA A 233 2.78 0.06 1.63
N GLN A 234 3.48 1.17 1.33
CA GLN A 234 3.44 1.83 0.02
C GLN A 234 4.09 0.95 -1.06
N GLU A 235 5.22 0.33 -0.77
CA GLU A 235 5.90 -0.57 -1.70
C GLU A 235 5.03 -1.81 -1.96
N PHE A 236 4.48 -2.41 -0.90
CA PHE A 236 3.65 -3.61 -1.00
C PHE A 236 2.34 -3.39 -1.75
N ASP A 237 1.84 -2.15 -1.83
CA ASP A 237 0.61 -1.81 -2.54
C ASP A 237 0.58 -2.40 -3.95
N ARG A 238 1.69 -2.36 -4.69
CA ARG A 238 1.77 -2.97 -6.03
C ARG A 238 1.52 -4.48 -5.99
N ALA A 239 2.03 -5.19 -4.99
CA ALA A 239 1.90 -6.64 -4.86
C ALA A 239 0.50 -7.09 -4.43
N ALA A 240 -0.24 -6.23 -3.71
CA ALA A 240 -1.57 -6.49 -3.18
C ALA A 240 -2.71 -6.29 -4.21
N ARG A 241 -2.39 -5.71 -5.38
CA ARG A 241 -3.36 -5.41 -6.43
C ARG A 241 -3.64 -6.65 -7.29
N SER A 242 -4.92 -6.98 -7.49
CA SER A 242 -5.35 -8.03 -8.42
C SER A 242 -5.90 -7.43 -9.73
N PRO A 243 -5.29 -7.73 -10.89
CA PRO A 243 -5.80 -7.34 -12.21
C PRO A 243 -7.21 -7.83 -12.53
N ARG A 244 -7.63 -8.96 -11.95
CA ARG A 244 -8.94 -9.58 -12.21
C ARG A 244 -10.05 -9.02 -11.30
N GLY A 245 -9.73 -7.99 -10.51
CA GLY A 245 -10.61 -7.52 -9.44
C GLY A 245 -10.51 -8.38 -8.18
N HIS A 246 -11.19 -7.95 -7.13
CA HIS A 246 -11.35 -8.71 -5.90
C HIS A 246 -12.20 -9.95 -6.16
N HIS A 247 -11.68 -11.11 -5.80
CA HIS A 247 -12.45 -12.35 -5.86
C HIS A 247 -13.35 -12.38 -4.62
N VAL A 248 -14.65 -12.17 -4.85
CA VAL A 248 -15.64 -12.25 -3.77
C VAL A 248 -15.83 -13.71 -3.40
N GLY A 249 -15.12 -14.16 -2.36
CA GLY A 249 -15.25 -15.49 -1.78
C GLY A 249 -15.00 -15.47 -0.27
N ASP A 250 -15.56 -16.45 0.44
CA ASP A 250 -15.47 -16.59 1.89
C ASP A 250 -14.11 -17.19 2.32
N TYR A 251 -13.03 -16.50 1.96
CA TYR A 251 -11.66 -16.92 2.25
C TYR A 251 -11.30 -16.63 3.72
N VAL A 252 -11.09 -17.71 4.50
CA VAL A 252 -10.92 -17.66 5.95
C VAL A 252 -9.66 -16.88 6.33
N SER A 253 -8.55 -17.08 5.61
CA SER A 253 -7.28 -16.42 5.86
C SER A 253 -7.36 -14.93 5.56
N GLY A 254 -7.93 -14.56 4.41
CA GLY A 254 -8.17 -13.16 4.03
C GLY A 254 -9.03 -12.43 5.07
N ALA A 255 -10.19 -12.99 5.41
CA ALA A 255 -11.08 -12.42 6.43
C ALA A 255 -10.39 -12.32 7.81
N GLY A 256 -9.54 -13.29 8.15
CA GLY A 256 -8.71 -13.29 9.35
C GLY A 256 -7.74 -12.11 9.41
N LEU A 257 -7.00 -11.86 8.33
CA LEU A 257 -6.07 -10.74 8.25
C LEU A 257 -6.77 -9.37 8.32
N ARG A 258 -7.93 -9.22 7.67
CA ARG A 258 -8.70 -7.97 7.75
C ARG A 258 -9.21 -7.68 9.17
N ARG A 259 -9.61 -8.73 9.91
CA ARG A 259 -9.97 -8.59 11.34
C ARG A 259 -8.77 -8.16 12.18
N VAL A 260 -7.60 -8.77 11.95
CA VAL A 260 -6.35 -8.37 12.61
C VAL A 260 -6.03 -6.89 12.35
N ALA A 261 -6.10 -6.46 11.09
CA ALA A 261 -5.83 -5.06 10.72
C ALA A 261 -6.75 -4.06 11.46
N ARG A 262 -8.07 -4.36 11.52
CA ARG A 262 -9.04 -3.55 12.27
C ARG A 262 -8.72 -3.48 13.76
N GLN A 263 -8.43 -4.62 14.38
CA GLN A 263 -8.12 -4.70 15.81
C GLN A 263 -6.86 -3.89 16.15
N LEU A 264 -5.81 -3.97 15.32
CA LEU A 264 -4.57 -3.20 15.48
C LEU A 264 -4.83 -1.68 15.38
N LEU A 265 -5.65 -1.24 14.42
CA LEU A 265 -6.02 0.18 14.29
C LEU A 265 -6.86 0.68 15.48
N ARG A 266 -7.82 -0.12 15.97
CA ARG A 266 -8.64 0.23 17.14
C ARG A 266 -7.81 0.29 18.42
N GLN A 267 -6.92 -0.69 18.63
CA GLN A 267 -6.00 -0.71 19.77
C GLN A 267 -5.11 0.53 19.81
N ARG A 268 -4.61 0.99 18.66
CA ARG A 268 -3.78 2.20 18.60
C ARG A 268 -4.57 3.49 18.88
N ARG A 269 -5.86 3.54 18.54
CA ARG A 269 -6.70 4.71 18.87
C ARG A 269 -6.96 4.83 20.37
N THR A 270 -7.10 3.70 21.06
CA THR A 270 -7.42 3.67 22.49
C THR A 270 -6.18 3.70 23.37
N ALA A 271 -5.10 3.09 22.92
CA ALA A 271 -3.83 3.11 23.62
C ALA A 271 -3.07 4.37 23.18
N ARG A 272 -2.86 5.32 24.11
CA ARG A 272 -1.91 6.45 23.95
C ARG A 272 -0.46 5.92 23.87
N VAL A 273 -0.18 4.96 22.99
CA VAL A 273 1.12 4.30 22.89
C VAL A 273 2.06 5.23 22.15
N SER A 274 2.57 6.19 22.92
CA SER A 274 3.96 6.57 22.85
C SER A 274 4.72 5.50 23.62
N GLY A 275 5.21 4.48 22.93
CA GLY A 275 5.97 3.40 23.54
C GLY A 275 6.67 2.59 22.45
N ASP A 276 7.93 2.24 22.72
CA ASP A 276 8.73 1.38 21.86
C ASP A 276 7.99 0.07 21.54
N PRO A 277 8.22 -0.52 20.35
CA PRO A 277 7.60 -1.78 20.00
C PRO A 277 8.04 -2.89 20.98
N ASP A 278 7.05 -3.62 21.52
CA ASP A 278 7.29 -4.78 22.37
C ASP A 278 7.70 -6.02 21.55
N ALA A 279 8.17 -7.06 22.23
CA ALA A 279 8.61 -8.30 21.59
C ALA A 279 7.49 -8.95 20.74
N ALA A 280 6.23 -8.82 21.15
CA ALA A 280 5.08 -9.32 20.39
C ALA A 280 4.90 -8.58 19.06
N SER A 281 5.04 -7.25 19.06
CA SER A 281 4.97 -6.40 17.86
C SER A 281 6.08 -6.75 16.87
N VAL A 282 7.28 -7.03 17.37
CA VAL A 282 8.42 -7.48 16.56
C VAL A 282 8.18 -8.87 15.99
N ALA A 283 7.67 -9.82 16.79
CA ALA A 283 7.33 -11.15 16.32
C ALA A 283 6.23 -11.12 15.23
N LEU A 284 5.23 -10.24 15.38
CA LEU A 284 4.22 -10.00 14.34
C LEU A 284 4.87 -9.44 13.06
N ALA A 285 5.77 -8.46 13.17
CA ALA A 285 6.46 -7.89 12.02
C ALA A 285 7.31 -8.93 11.27
N VAL A 286 8.00 -9.82 12.01
CA VAL A 286 8.74 -10.96 11.42
C VAL A 286 7.79 -11.89 10.66
N ALA A 287 6.65 -12.26 11.25
CA ALA A 287 5.65 -13.09 10.59
C ALA A 287 5.08 -12.42 9.33
N VAL A 288 4.83 -11.11 9.38
CA VAL A 288 4.40 -10.32 8.21
C VAL A 288 5.47 -10.36 7.13
N ALA A 289 6.73 -10.05 7.42
CA ALA A 289 7.81 -10.11 6.43
C ALA A 289 7.92 -11.50 5.77
N ALA A 290 7.71 -12.56 6.54
CA ALA A 290 7.72 -13.93 6.04
C ALA A 290 6.51 -14.25 5.14
N LEU A 291 5.33 -13.68 5.42
CA LEU A 291 4.16 -13.72 4.54
C LEU A 291 4.41 -12.96 3.23
N LEU A 292 4.98 -11.76 3.29
CA LEU A 292 5.26 -10.96 2.09
C LEU A 292 6.23 -11.69 1.14
N ARG A 293 7.27 -12.35 1.66
CA ARG A 293 8.18 -13.20 0.87
C ARG A 293 7.47 -14.38 0.21
N GLU A 294 6.52 -14.98 0.91
CA GLU A 294 5.72 -16.09 0.38
C GLU A 294 4.83 -15.61 -0.78
N ILE A 295 4.22 -14.43 -0.64
CA ILE A 295 3.46 -13.77 -1.70
C ILE A 295 4.38 -13.42 -2.87
N ALA A 296 5.61 -12.97 -2.62
CA ALA A 296 6.58 -12.68 -3.68
C ALA A 296 6.90 -13.92 -4.53
N LEU A 297 7.06 -15.08 -3.89
CA LEU A 297 7.28 -16.35 -4.57
C LEU A 297 6.06 -16.75 -5.42
N TRP A 298 4.85 -16.67 -4.86
CA TRP A 298 3.63 -16.92 -5.63
C TRP A 298 3.50 -15.98 -6.84
N GLN A 299 3.75 -14.67 -6.66
CA GLN A 299 3.70 -13.69 -7.75
C GLN A 299 4.70 -14.02 -8.87
N ARG A 300 5.90 -14.53 -8.56
CA ARG A 300 6.85 -15.01 -9.57
C ARG A 300 6.30 -16.18 -10.37
N GLU A 301 5.72 -17.17 -9.70
CA GLU A 301 5.16 -18.38 -10.33
C GLU A 301 4.01 -18.06 -11.28
N VAL A 302 3.16 -17.09 -10.93
CA VAL A 302 2.06 -16.64 -11.80
C VAL A 302 2.46 -15.59 -12.85
N GLY A 303 3.78 -15.39 -13.07
CA GLY A 303 4.31 -14.51 -14.12
C GLY A 303 4.16 -13.02 -13.83
N ARG A 304 4.17 -12.61 -12.56
CA ARG A 304 4.01 -11.21 -12.10
C ARG A 304 5.28 -10.70 -11.39
N PRO A 305 6.39 -10.51 -12.12
CA PRO A 305 7.69 -10.19 -11.52
C PRO A 305 7.73 -8.81 -10.82
N HIS A 306 6.95 -7.83 -11.28
CA HIS A 306 6.92 -6.51 -10.65
C HIS A 306 6.20 -6.53 -9.29
N GLN A 307 5.12 -7.30 -9.19
CA GLN A 307 4.41 -7.56 -7.95
C GLN A 307 5.30 -8.36 -6.98
N ALA A 308 6.03 -9.35 -7.49
CA ALA A 308 6.99 -10.10 -6.69
C ALA A 308 8.09 -9.20 -6.10
N ARG A 309 8.72 -8.34 -6.92
CA ARG A 309 9.74 -7.39 -6.47
C ARG A 309 9.20 -6.44 -5.41
N ALA A 310 8.00 -5.92 -5.59
CA ALA A 310 7.33 -5.07 -4.61
C ALA A 310 7.10 -5.78 -3.27
N ALA A 311 6.70 -7.06 -3.31
CA ALA A 311 6.53 -7.88 -2.12
C ALA A 311 7.86 -8.14 -1.38
N ASP A 312 8.93 -8.47 -2.10
CA ASP A 312 10.26 -8.66 -1.50
C ASP A 312 10.86 -7.35 -0.95
N ALA A 313 10.68 -6.24 -1.66
CA ALA A 313 11.13 -4.93 -1.21
C ALA A 313 10.40 -4.51 0.07
N ALA A 314 9.09 -4.70 0.15
CA ALA A 314 8.32 -4.48 1.37
C ALA A 314 8.78 -5.39 2.52
N ALA A 315 8.99 -6.68 2.28
CA ALA A 315 9.53 -7.61 3.27
C ALA A 315 10.89 -7.16 3.82
N THR A 316 11.74 -6.62 2.94
CA THR A 316 13.06 -6.08 3.30
C THR A 316 12.93 -4.86 4.20
N GLN A 317 12.01 -3.94 3.90
CA GLN A 317 11.75 -2.77 4.75
C GLN A 317 11.22 -3.17 6.14
N VAL A 318 10.30 -4.14 6.21
CA VAL A 318 9.85 -4.68 7.50
C VAL A 318 11.00 -5.31 8.27
N GLY A 319 11.87 -6.07 7.60
CA GLY A 319 13.07 -6.66 8.20
C GLY A 319 14.07 -5.62 8.73
N ARG A 320 14.25 -4.49 8.04
CA ARG A 320 15.08 -3.37 8.51
C ARG A 320 14.53 -2.78 9.80
N TRP A 321 13.21 -2.58 9.89
CA TRP A 321 12.57 -2.11 11.12
C TRP A 321 12.77 -3.08 12.28
N VAL A 322 12.62 -4.39 12.05
CA VAL A 322 12.93 -5.42 13.07
C VAL A 322 14.39 -5.33 13.53
N GLY A 323 15.34 -5.16 12.60
CA GLY A 323 16.75 -5.03 12.92
C GLY A 323 17.09 -3.83 13.80
N THR A 324 16.43 -2.68 13.59
CA THR A 324 16.63 -1.49 14.44
C THR A 324 16.25 -1.72 15.90
N TRP A 325 15.22 -2.53 16.15
CA TRP A 325 14.82 -2.90 17.51
C TRP A 325 15.83 -3.83 18.17
N SER A 326 16.32 -4.84 17.44
CA SER A 326 17.32 -5.79 17.99
C SER A 326 18.63 -5.08 18.39
N LEU A 327 19.00 -4.02 17.68
CA LEU A 327 20.17 -3.20 18.04
C LEU A 327 19.90 -2.38 19.31
N LYS A 328 18.74 -1.75 19.42
CA LYS A 328 18.35 -0.96 20.61
C LYS A 328 18.32 -1.82 21.88
N GLN A 329 17.74 -3.02 21.82
CA GLN A 329 17.76 -3.94 22.96
C GLN A 329 19.16 -4.37 23.38
N ARG A 330 20.08 -4.57 22.42
CA ARG A 330 21.47 -4.92 22.73
C ARG A 330 22.17 -3.77 23.44
N ASP A 331 21.96 -2.53 23.00
CA ASP A 331 22.54 -1.33 23.59
C ASP A 331 22.01 -1.09 25.03
N GLU A 332 20.71 -1.26 25.24
CA GLU A 332 20.09 -1.19 26.58
C GLU A 332 20.60 -2.30 27.51
N SER A 333 20.87 -3.51 26.99
CA SER A 333 21.47 -4.60 27.77
C SER A 333 22.97 -4.44 28.04
N HIS A 334 23.66 -3.54 27.33
CA HIS A 334 25.10 -3.29 27.43
C HIS A 334 25.47 -2.00 28.17
N GLN A 335 24.50 -1.23 28.69
CA GLN A 335 24.83 -0.16 29.64
C GLN A 335 25.31 -0.78 30.96
N PRO A 336 26.60 -0.67 31.34
CA PRO A 336 27.03 -1.11 32.65
C PRO A 336 26.36 -0.21 33.67
N GLY A 337 25.57 -0.81 34.58
CA GLY A 337 24.99 -0.09 35.70
C GLY A 337 26.10 0.65 36.43
N LEU A 338 26.01 1.98 36.45
CA LEU A 338 26.86 2.83 37.27
C LEU A 338 26.48 2.57 38.73
N PHE A 339 26.95 1.46 39.30
CA PHE A 339 26.91 1.22 40.73
C PHE A 339 27.95 2.14 41.34
N ASP A 340 27.46 3.21 41.95
CA ASP A 340 28.22 4.13 42.77
C ASP A 340 28.76 3.35 43.99
N HIS A 341 30.00 2.86 43.90
CA HIS A 341 30.73 2.36 45.05
C HIS A 341 31.14 3.57 45.89
N ALA A 342 30.27 3.97 46.82
CA ALA A 342 30.62 4.86 47.90
C ALA A 342 31.79 4.25 48.70
N ASP A 343 32.95 4.85 48.52
CA ASP A 343 34.19 4.62 49.24
C ASP A 343 33.99 4.89 50.74
N VAL A 344 33.94 3.83 51.55
CA VAL A 344 33.89 3.93 53.02
C VAL A 344 35.31 4.22 53.51
N GLY A 345 35.73 5.47 53.33
CA GLY A 345 36.95 6.01 53.90
C GLY A 345 36.84 6.11 55.43
N ARG A 346 37.55 5.21 56.13
CA ARG A 346 37.90 5.36 57.56
C ARG A 346 38.54 6.73 57.80
N ARG A 347 38.05 7.46 58.81
CA ARG A 347 38.81 8.55 59.47
C ARG A 347 38.83 8.39 61.00
N PRO A 348 39.89 8.89 61.66
CA PRO A 348 40.33 8.43 62.98
C PRO A 348 39.78 9.27 64.14
N ARG A 349 39.79 8.65 65.34
CA ARG A 349 39.45 9.28 66.62
C ARG A 349 40.45 10.39 67.00
N VAL A 350 39.92 11.56 67.33
CA VAL A 350 40.56 12.62 68.14
C VAL A 350 39.47 13.05 69.11
N GLY A 351 39.58 12.87 70.43
CA GLY A 351 40.55 13.51 71.32
C GLY A 351 39.89 14.77 71.91
N ALA A 352 39.29 14.65 73.08
CA ALA A 352 38.61 15.74 73.80
C ALA A 352 39.59 16.84 74.28
N PRO A 353 39.06 18.02 74.64
CA PRO A 353 39.63 18.77 75.76
C PRO A 353 38.58 19.09 76.84
N ALA A 354 39.08 19.11 78.08
CA ALA A 354 38.38 19.52 79.29
C ALA A 354 38.26 21.05 79.39
N ARG A 355 37.07 21.54 79.77
CA ARG A 355 36.79 22.28 81.03
C ARG A 355 35.31 22.59 81.14
#